data_AF-A0A6C0CWD5-F1
#
_entry.id   AF-A0A6C0CWD5-F1
#
_cell.length_a   1.000
_cell.length_b   1.000
_cell.length_c   1.000
_cell.angle_alpha   90.00
_cell.angle_beta   90.00
_cell.angle_gamma   90.00
#
_symmetry.space_group_name_H-M   'P 1'
#
loop_
_entity.id
_entity.type
_entity.pdbx_description
1 polymer ?
#
loop_
_entity_poly.entity_id
_entity_poly.type
_entity_poly.pdbx_seq_one_letter_code
_entity_poly.pdbx_strand_id
1 'polypeptide(L)'
;MYIRMMEYFKFDGLLAKFVFLILAIVAVHYHIVFGVIVILIFISLSQNVIEGMEGNMNENEDSSKDSNVQSFKTTNCVNGKLMKDNKEITPQQVKESFPNIKFTGDTCNPCDEDCKFEIISSEEQITTEENLRAMDSNEVNVDRTQSIKKK
;
A
#
# COMPACT_ATOMS: atom_id res chain seq x y z
N MET A 1 35.64 5.94 -0.34
CA MET A 1 35.29 6.95 0.68
C MET A 1 34.03 7.75 0.29
N TYR A 2 33.01 7.12 -0.27
CA TYR A 2 31.72 7.77 -0.61
C TYR A 2 30.51 7.02 -0.03
N ILE A 3 30.71 5.80 0.46
CA ILE A 3 29.63 4.91 0.90
C ILE A 3 29.22 5.19 2.35
N ARG A 4 30.08 5.82 3.17
CA ARG A 4 29.77 6.18 4.57
C ARG A 4 28.96 7.47 4.74
N MET A 5 28.61 8.15 3.65
CA MET A 5 27.80 9.38 3.68
C MET A 5 26.30 9.13 3.44
N MET A 6 25.84 7.87 3.50
CA MET A 6 24.43 7.50 3.34
C MET A 6 23.76 6.99 4.62
N GLU A 7 24.45 7.00 5.78
CA GLU A 7 23.86 6.58 7.06
C GLU A 7 23.25 7.71 7.89
N TYR A 8 23.40 8.99 7.48
CA TYR A 8 23.00 10.14 8.31
C TYR A 8 21.63 10.75 8.01
N PHE A 9 20.92 10.27 6.99
CA PHE A 9 19.77 10.99 6.45
C PHE A 9 18.43 10.32 6.78
N LYS A 10 18.02 10.40 8.04
CA LYS A 10 16.59 10.33 8.37
C LYS A 10 15.94 11.68 8.08
N PHE A 11 15.34 11.82 6.90
CA PHE A 11 14.73 13.05 6.36
C PHE A 11 13.29 13.32 6.86
N ASP A 12 12.93 12.86 8.07
CA ASP A 12 11.56 13.03 8.57
C ASP A 12 11.30 14.43 9.16
N GLY A 13 12.37 15.16 9.50
CA GLY A 13 12.27 16.49 10.10
C GLY A 13 11.89 17.59 9.10
N LEU A 14 10.94 18.44 9.48
CA LEU A 14 10.63 19.71 8.79
C LEU A 14 11.89 20.52 8.46
N LEU A 15 12.86 20.51 9.38
CA LEU A 15 14.14 21.22 9.25
C LEU A 15 15.01 20.65 8.12
N ALA A 16 15.00 19.34 7.90
CA ALA A 16 15.76 18.69 6.83
C ALA A 16 15.20 19.04 5.44
N LYS A 17 13.87 19.21 5.32
CA LYS A 17 13.21 19.67 4.10
C LYS A 17 13.61 21.11 3.73
N PHE A 18 13.67 22.00 4.72
CA PHE A 18 14.14 23.38 4.50
C PHE A 18 15.62 23.43 4.10
N VAL A 19 16.48 22.65 4.75
CA VAL A 19 17.90 22.56 4.39
C VAL A 19 18.09 22.05 2.96
N PHE A 20 17.33 21.04 2.55
CA PHE A 20 17.36 20.50 1.20
C PHE A 20 16.93 21.54 0.15
N LEU A 21 15.85 22.27 0.42
CA LEU A 21 15.33 23.32 -0.46
C LEU A 21 16.38 24.43 -0.68
N ILE A 22 17.05 24.88 0.38
CA ILE A 22 18.11 25.88 0.29
C ILE A 22 19.29 25.36 -0.57
N LEU A 23 19.66 24.10 -0.39
CA LEU A 23 20.75 23.47 -1.15
C LEU A 23 20.41 23.39 -2.65
N ALA A 24 19.16 23.06 -2.99
CA ALA A 24 18.68 23.06 -4.37
C ALA A 24 18.76 24.45 -5.03
N ILE A 25 18.38 25.51 -4.31
CA ILE A 25 18.48 26.90 -4.81
C ILE A 25 19.93 27.27 -5.13
N VAL A 26 20.86 26.94 -4.23
CA VAL A 26 22.29 27.19 -4.42
C VAL A 26 22.83 26.38 -5.61
N ALA A 27 22.42 25.12 -5.77
CA ALA A 27 22.84 24.29 -6.90
C ALA A 27 22.38 24.84 -8.26
N VAL A 28 21.16 25.39 -8.33
CA VAL A 28 20.63 26.03 -9.54
C VAL A 28 21.45 27.25 -9.96
N HIS A 29 22.02 27.99 -8.99
CA HIS A 29 22.88 29.15 -9.29
C HIS A 29 24.17 28.78 -10.03
N TYR A 30 24.65 27.54 -9.91
CA TYR A 30 25.81 27.07 -10.68
C TYR A 30 25.41 26.59 -12.07
N HIS A 31 24.40 25.73 -12.16
CA HIS A 31 23.88 25.25 -13.43
C HIS A 31 22.49 24.65 -13.25
N ILE A 32 21.56 24.98 -14.15
CA ILE A 32 20.16 24.52 -14.08
C ILE A 32 20.07 22.98 -14.05
N VAL A 33 20.93 22.29 -14.81
CA VAL A 33 20.95 20.80 -14.83
C VAL A 33 21.29 20.19 -13.47
N PHE A 34 22.18 20.83 -12.68
CA PHE A 34 22.48 20.32 -11.34
C PHE A 34 21.28 20.47 -10.40
N GLY A 35 20.50 21.53 -10.54
CA GLY A 35 19.24 21.69 -9.79
C GLY A 35 18.23 20.56 -10.09
N VAL A 36 18.07 20.21 -11.37
CA VAL A 36 17.18 19.12 -11.79
C VAL A 36 17.64 17.78 -11.21
N ILE A 37 18.93 17.47 -11.28
CA ILE A 37 19.49 16.23 -10.71
C ILE A 37 19.24 16.14 -9.21
N VAL A 38 19.48 17.23 -8.47
CA VAL A 38 19.26 17.29 -7.02
C VAL A 38 17.79 17.05 -6.67
N ILE A 39 16.85 17.69 -7.39
CA ILE A 39 15.41 17.48 -7.18
C ILE A 39 15.00 16.03 -7.47
N LEU A 40 15.50 15.43 -8.55
CA LEU A 40 15.21 14.03 -8.88
C LEU A 40 15.71 13.08 -7.78
N ILE A 41 16.94 13.28 -7.31
CA ILE A 41 17.49 12.49 -6.19
C ILE A 41 16.62 12.63 -4.95
N PHE A 42 16.13 13.83 -4.64
CA PHE A 42 15.24 14.03 -3.50
C PHE A 42 13.91 13.34 -3.66
N ILE A 43 13.31 13.37 -4.84
CA ILE A 43 12.07 12.63 -5.11
C ILE A 43 12.34 11.13 -4.96
N SER A 44 13.43 10.61 -5.53
CA SER A 44 13.83 9.19 -5.40
C SER A 44 14.10 8.75 -3.96
N LEU A 45 14.61 9.65 -3.11
CA LEU A 45 14.89 9.35 -1.69
C LEU A 45 13.69 9.62 -0.77
N SER A 46 12.77 10.51 -1.17
CA SER A 46 11.59 10.90 -0.38
C SER A 46 10.36 10.06 -0.68
N GLN A 47 10.32 9.45 -1.85
CA GLN A 47 9.32 8.46 -2.19
C GLN A 47 9.77 7.10 -1.64
N ASN A 48 9.05 6.58 -0.65
CA ASN A 48 8.82 5.14 -0.61
C ASN A 48 7.95 4.82 -1.84
N VAL A 49 8.57 4.77 -3.02
CA VAL A 49 7.83 4.48 -4.26
C VAL A 49 7.36 3.02 -4.12
N ILE A 50 6.08 2.83 -3.81
CA ILE A 50 5.37 1.62 -4.19
C ILE A 50 5.23 1.72 -5.71
N GLU A 51 6.29 1.32 -6.42
CA GLU A 51 6.23 1.06 -7.85
C GLU A 51 5.45 -0.23 -8.02
N GLY A 52 4.15 -0.10 -8.33
CA GLY A 52 3.29 -1.18 -8.80
C GLY A 52 3.73 -1.66 -10.19
N MET A 53 4.94 -2.21 -10.29
CA MET A 53 5.39 -2.97 -11.45
C MET A 53 6.01 -4.28 -10.97
N GLU A 54 5.13 -5.23 -10.61
CA GLU A 54 5.50 -6.60 -10.34
C GLU A 54 5.76 -7.32 -11.68
N GLY A 55 6.93 -7.02 -12.24
CA GLY A 55 7.54 -7.80 -13.31
C GLY A 55 8.10 -9.09 -12.73
N ASN A 56 7.28 -10.13 -12.78
CA ASN A 56 7.60 -11.49 -12.39
C ASN A 56 8.95 -11.96 -12.98
N MET A 57 9.94 -12.21 -12.12
CA MET A 57 10.94 -13.25 -12.34
C MET A 57 11.65 -13.67 -11.04
N ASN A 58 11.09 -14.73 -10.46
CA ASN A 58 11.70 -15.80 -9.66
C ASN A 58 12.27 -15.54 -8.25
N GLU A 59 11.65 -16.30 -7.34
CA GLU A 59 12.23 -17.01 -6.18
C GLU A 59 12.66 -16.16 -4.98
N ASN A 60 11.72 -15.88 -4.08
CA ASN A 60 11.55 -16.66 -2.84
C ASN A 60 10.32 -16.16 -2.05
N GLU A 61 9.72 -17.09 -1.34
CA GLU A 61 8.45 -17.02 -0.63
C GLU A 61 8.38 -15.95 0.48
N ASP A 62 7.17 -15.38 0.63
CA ASP A 62 6.56 -14.96 1.91
C ASP A 62 6.95 -13.61 2.57
N SER A 63 6.95 -12.48 1.83
CA SER A 63 7.13 -11.15 2.46
C SER A 63 6.13 -10.06 2.07
N SER A 64 5.24 -10.30 1.09
CA SER A 64 4.37 -9.25 0.56
C SER A 64 3.07 -9.04 1.34
N LYS A 65 2.59 -10.05 2.08
CA LYS A 65 1.38 -9.93 2.92
C LYS A 65 1.67 -9.24 4.26
N ASP A 66 2.89 -9.38 4.76
CA ASP A 66 3.27 -8.87 6.08
C ASP A 66 3.44 -7.34 6.10
N SER A 67 3.87 -6.73 4.99
CA SER A 67 4.16 -5.29 4.90
C SER A 67 2.91 -4.42 5.13
N ASN A 68 1.77 -4.82 4.57
CA ASN A 68 0.50 -4.10 4.75
C ASN A 68 -0.06 -4.26 6.16
N VAL A 69 0.08 -5.44 6.75
CA VAL A 69 -0.34 -5.72 8.13
C VAL A 69 0.55 -4.95 9.12
N GLN A 70 1.86 -4.93 8.90
CA GLN A 70 2.81 -4.27 9.79
C GLN A 70 2.70 -2.74 9.74
N SER A 71 2.44 -2.16 8.57
CA SER A 71 2.17 -0.73 8.42
C SER A 71 0.83 -0.33 9.06
N PHE A 72 -0.19 -1.18 8.93
CA PHE A 72 -1.47 -0.99 9.63
C PHE A 72 -1.30 -1.02 11.16
N LYS A 73 -0.57 -2.01 11.69
CA LYS A 73 -0.27 -2.12 13.12
C LYS A 73 0.48 -0.89 13.61
N THR A 74 1.52 -0.45 12.91
CA THR A 74 2.32 0.72 13.33
C THR A 74 1.50 2.02 13.39
N THR A 75 0.51 2.17 12.50
CA THR A 75 -0.28 3.40 12.41
C THR A 75 -1.46 3.42 13.38
N ASN A 76 -2.12 2.28 13.57
CA ASN A 76 -3.39 2.21 14.29
C ASN A 76 -3.26 1.53 15.66
N CYS A 77 -2.14 0.88 15.99
CA CYS A 77 -1.93 0.25 17.28
C CYS A 77 -1.10 1.14 18.20
N VAL A 78 -1.70 1.54 19.32
CA VAL A 78 -1.03 2.29 20.39
C VAL A 78 -1.12 1.46 21.67
N ASN A 79 0.03 1.11 22.26
CA ASN A 79 0.10 0.28 23.47
C ASN A 79 -0.64 -1.07 23.37
N GLY A 80 -0.57 -1.72 22.19
CA GLY A 80 -1.23 -3.01 21.95
C GLY A 80 -2.75 -2.90 21.73
N LYS A 81 -3.32 -1.69 21.69
CA LYS A 81 -4.75 -1.45 21.47
C LYS A 81 -4.98 -0.78 20.11
N LEU A 82 -6.01 -1.22 19.41
CA LEU A 82 -6.41 -0.58 18.16
C LEU A 82 -7.09 0.76 18.47
N MET A 83 -6.57 1.83 17.90
CA MET A 83 -7.09 3.18 18.04
C MET A 83 -7.47 3.76 16.68
N LYS A 84 -8.60 4.46 16.64
CA LYS A 84 -9.03 5.26 15.49
C LYS A 84 -9.46 6.62 16.01
N ASP A 85 -8.89 7.70 15.48
CA ASP A 85 -9.20 9.08 15.88
C ASP A 85 -9.12 9.30 17.41
N ASN A 86 -8.07 8.78 18.05
CA ASN A 86 -7.83 8.78 19.50
C ASN A 86 -8.90 8.05 20.35
N LYS A 87 -9.79 7.26 19.73
CA LYS A 87 -10.74 6.40 20.42
C LYS A 87 -10.32 4.94 20.33
N GLU A 88 -10.40 4.24 21.46
CA GLU A 88 -10.12 2.81 21.52
C GLU A 88 -11.24 2.06 20.81
N ILE A 89 -10.86 1.21 19.85
CA ILE A 89 -11.78 0.40 19.07
C ILE A 89 -11.70 -1.03 19.60
N THR A 90 -12.82 -1.54 20.09
CA THR A 90 -12.92 -2.94 20.52
C THR A 90 -12.97 -3.87 19.31
N PRO A 91 -12.59 -5.16 19.43
CA PRO A 91 -12.63 -6.13 18.33
C PRO A 91 -13.95 -6.16 17.56
N GLN A 92 -15.07 -5.98 18.26
CA GLN A 92 -16.42 -5.95 17.69
C GLN A 92 -16.65 -4.73 16.78
N GLN A 93 -16.06 -3.59 17.13
CA GLN A 93 -16.15 -2.34 16.38
C GLN A 93 -15.13 -2.24 15.24
N VAL A 94 -14.18 -3.18 15.15
CA VAL A 94 -13.18 -3.20 14.08
C VAL A 94 -13.84 -3.35 12.72
N LYS A 95 -14.85 -4.21 12.58
CA LYS A 95 -15.56 -4.41 11.31
C LYS A 95 -16.28 -3.15 10.84
N GLU A 96 -16.82 -2.36 11.76
CA GLU A 96 -17.50 -1.10 11.45
C GLU A 96 -16.50 0.02 11.15
N SER A 97 -15.40 0.07 11.90
CA SER A 97 -14.40 1.12 11.81
C SER A 97 -13.41 0.90 10.65
N PHE A 98 -13.18 -0.35 10.28
CA PHE A 98 -12.25 -0.80 9.26
C PHE A 98 -12.92 -1.90 8.41
N PRO A 99 -13.83 -1.53 7.50
CA PRO A 99 -14.54 -2.49 6.64
C PRO A 99 -13.61 -3.27 5.70
N ASN A 100 -12.40 -2.75 5.48
CA ASN A 100 -11.37 -3.35 4.64
C ASN A 100 -10.59 -4.47 5.36
N ILE A 101 -10.98 -4.88 6.57
CA ILE A 101 -10.30 -5.95 7.32
C ILE A 101 -11.15 -7.22 7.30
N LYS A 102 -10.54 -8.32 6.84
CA LYS A 102 -11.12 -9.66 6.88
C LYS A 102 -10.37 -10.53 7.87
N PHE A 103 -11.07 -11.05 8.87
CA PHE A 103 -10.49 -12.00 9.81
C PHE A 103 -10.56 -13.41 9.24
N THR A 104 -9.46 -14.17 9.37
CA THR A 104 -9.39 -15.56 8.91
C THR A 104 -10.06 -16.53 9.90
N GLY A 105 -10.35 -16.06 11.12
CA GLY A 105 -11.01 -16.82 12.19
C GLY A 105 -11.88 -15.92 13.06
N ASP A 106 -11.77 -16.07 14.38
CA ASP A 106 -12.53 -15.26 15.32
C ASP A 106 -12.14 -13.78 15.25
N THR A 107 -13.09 -12.92 15.63
CA THR A 107 -12.84 -11.48 15.67
C THR A 107 -11.89 -11.18 16.83
N CYS A 108 -10.64 -10.88 16.49
CA CYS A 108 -9.57 -10.57 17.42
C CYS A 108 -9.13 -9.12 17.30
N ASN A 109 -8.32 -8.64 18.26
CA ASN A 109 -7.70 -7.33 18.16
C ASN A 109 -6.55 -7.42 17.13
N PRO A 110 -6.59 -6.64 16.02
CA PRO A 110 -5.54 -6.65 15.01
C PRO A 110 -4.14 -6.30 15.53
N CYS A 111 -4.03 -5.75 16.74
CA CYS A 111 -2.77 -5.42 17.38
C CYS A 111 -2.16 -6.58 18.18
N ASP A 112 -2.86 -7.70 18.33
CA ASP A 112 -2.34 -8.89 19.01
C ASP A 112 -1.46 -9.71 18.04
N GLU A 113 -0.41 -10.36 18.57
CA GLU A 113 0.54 -11.16 17.77
C GLU A 113 -0.12 -12.40 17.14
N ASP A 114 -1.11 -12.99 17.83
CA ASP A 114 -1.80 -14.20 17.38
C ASP A 114 -3.00 -13.91 16.45
N CYS A 115 -3.32 -12.64 16.20
CA CYS A 115 -4.49 -12.24 15.42
C CYS A 115 -4.21 -12.28 13.91
N LYS A 116 -4.81 -13.24 13.21
CA LYS A 116 -4.66 -13.43 11.75
C LYS A 116 -5.78 -12.73 10.99
N PHE A 117 -5.46 -11.59 10.39
CA PHE A 117 -6.36 -10.80 9.55
C PHE A 117 -5.68 -10.38 8.24
N GLU A 118 -6.49 -10.13 7.22
CA GLU A 118 -6.09 -9.66 5.90
C GLU A 118 -6.71 -8.27 5.65
N ILE A 119 -5.97 -7.40 4.97
CA ILE A 119 -6.45 -6.08 4.56
C ILE A 119 -6.84 -6.18 3.09
N ILE A 120 -8.14 -6.15 2.81
CA ILE A 120 -8.70 -6.18 1.46
C ILE A 120 -8.43 -4.80 0.82
N SER A 121 -7.65 -4.79 -0.25
CA SER A 121 -7.40 -3.57 -1.02
C SER A 121 -8.66 -3.13 -1.77
N SER A 122 -8.76 -1.85 -2.12
CA SER A 122 -9.87 -1.34 -2.92
C SER A 122 -9.99 -2.03 -4.29
N GLU A 123 -8.90 -2.60 -4.81
CA GLU A 123 -8.86 -3.31 -6.09
C GLU A 123 -9.51 -4.70 -6.00
N GLU A 124 -9.30 -5.44 -4.90
CA GLU A 124 -9.99 -6.70 -4.62
C GLU A 124 -11.50 -6.48 -4.43
N GLN A 125 -11.88 -5.34 -3.86
CA GLN A 125 -13.30 -4.96 -3.75
C GLN A 125 -13.90 -4.65 -5.13
N ILE A 126 -13.21 -3.87 -5.97
CA ILE A 126 -13.67 -3.55 -7.32
C ILE A 126 -13.82 -4.81 -8.17
N THR A 127 -12.85 -5.73 -8.12
CA THR A 127 -12.94 -7.00 -8.89
C THR A 127 -14.06 -7.90 -8.38
N THR A 128 -14.27 -7.98 -7.07
CA THR A 128 -15.39 -8.75 -6.52
C THR A 128 -16.74 -8.12 -6.91
N GLU A 129 -16.87 -6.81 -6.82
CA GLU A 129 -18.07 -6.09 -7.24
C GLU A 129 -18.32 -6.22 -8.75
N GLU A 130 -17.27 -6.16 -9.57
CA GLU A 130 -17.34 -6.33 -11.02
C GLU A 130 -17.79 -7.74 -11.39
N ASN A 131 -17.29 -8.77 -10.71
CA ASN A 131 -17.78 -10.15 -10.86
C ASN A 131 -19.24 -10.34 -10.41
N LEU A 132 -19.77 -9.47 -9.55
CA LEU A 132 -21.17 -9.49 -9.12
C LEU A 132 -22.08 -8.61 -9.99
N ARG A 133 -21.53 -7.87 -10.96
CA ARG A 133 -22.35 -7.10 -11.90
C ARG A 133 -23.08 -8.06 -12.83
N ALA A 134 -24.30 -7.67 -13.21
CA ALA A 134 -25.05 -8.39 -14.23
C ALA A 134 -24.27 -8.33 -15.54
N MET A 135 -23.99 -9.50 -16.12
CA MET A 135 -23.33 -9.60 -17.42
C MET A 135 -24.26 -9.09 -18.53
N ASP A 136 -23.70 -8.35 -19.48
CA ASP A 136 -24.46 -7.87 -20.64
C ASP A 136 -24.85 -9.05 -21.54
N SER A 137 -26.10 -9.06 -22.00
CA SER A 137 -26.61 -10.15 -22.84
C SER A 137 -25.87 -10.30 -24.17
N ASN A 138 -25.15 -9.28 -24.63
CA ASN A 138 -24.35 -9.32 -25.86
C ASN A 138 -22.93 -9.86 -25.64
N GLU A 139 -22.43 -9.90 -24.40
CA GLU A 139 -21.12 -10.49 -24.06
C GLU A 139 -21.18 -12.02 -23.96
N VAL A 140 -22.36 -12.58 -23.72
CA VAL A 140 -22.58 -14.02 -23.76
C VAL A 140 -22.60 -14.50 -25.21
N ASN A 141 -21.50 -15.10 -25.67
CA ASN A 141 -21.44 -15.74 -26.98
C ASN A 141 -22.31 -17.00 -26.99
N VAL A 142 -23.56 -16.87 -27.39
CA VAL A 142 -24.47 -18.00 -27.57
C VAL A 142 -24.10 -18.72 -28.86
N ASP A 143 -23.44 -19.87 -28.73
CA ASP A 143 -23.28 -20.80 -29.85
C ASP A 143 -24.65 -21.40 -30.21
N ARG A 144 -25.32 -20.74 -31.16
CA ARG A 144 -26.64 -21.11 -31.68
C ARG A 144 -26.67 -22.50 -32.32
N THR A 145 -25.52 -23.11 -32.60
CA THR A 145 -25.47 -24.44 -33.21
C THR A 145 -25.67 -25.57 -32.20
N GLN A 146 -25.40 -25.32 -30.91
CA GLN A 146 -25.62 -26.31 -29.84
C GLN A 146 -27.07 -26.35 -29.35
N SER A 147 -27.77 -25.22 -29.38
CA SER A 147 -29.18 -25.11 -28.95
C SER A 147 -30.19 -25.67 -29.96
N ILE A 148 -29.75 -26.01 -31.18
CA ILE A 148 -30.59 -26.59 -32.24
C ILE A 148 -30.43 -28.13 -32.31
N LYS A 149 -29.50 -28.74 -31.58
CA LYS A 149 -29.41 -30.21 -31.48
C LYS A 149 -30.58 -30.75 -30.66
N LYS A 150 -31.70 -31.03 -31.35
CA LYS A 150 -32.78 -31.86 -30.83
C LYS A 150 -32.22 -33.24 -30.48
N LYS A 151 -32.48 -33.67 -29.25
CA LYS A 151 -32.27 -35.03 -28.76
C LYS A 151 -33.11 -36.03 -29.54
#